data_AF-A0A355H655-F1
#
_entry.id   AF-A0A355H655-F1
#
_cell.length_a   1.000
_cell.length_b   1.000
_cell.length_c   1.000
_cell.angle_alpha   90.00
_cell.angle_beta   90.00
_cell.angle_gamma   90.00
#
_symmetry.space_group_name_H-M   'P 1'
#
loop_
_entity.id
_entity.type
_entity.pdbx_description
1 polymer ?
#
loop_
_entity_poly.entity_id
_entity_poly.type
_entity_poly.pdbx_seq_one_letter_code
_entity_poly.pdbx_strand_id
1 'polypeptide(L)'
;MGHKPEIHGYHQLRTRKAGNFRFIEFHIKVDPQMTVEASHGITRELKSRVMDRYPAATVTIHVEPCDGHCTEVCTAGCLLSPARRLQISGIVKG
;
A
#
# COMPACT_ATOMS: atom_id res chain seq x y z
N MET A 1 -16.88 4.79 -1.71
CA MET A 1 -15.43 4.53 -1.55
C MET A 1 -15.30 3.08 -1.12
N GLY A 2 -14.99 2.17 -2.05
CA GLY A 2 -14.89 0.75 -1.72
C GLY A 2 -13.55 0.44 -1.08
N HIS A 3 -13.58 -0.26 0.06
CA HIS A 3 -12.42 -1.00 0.53
C HIS A 3 -11.96 -1.94 -0.58
N LYS A 4 -10.69 -1.85 -1.01
CA LYS A 4 -10.09 -2.85 -1.90
C LYS A 4 -9.53 -3.95 -1.00
N PRO A 5 -10.21 -5.10 -0.85
CA PRO A 5 -9.78 -6.15 0.08
C PRO A 5 -8.37 -6.68 -0.20
N GLU A 6 -7.87 -6.46 -1.42
CA GLU A 6 -6.55 -6.88 -1.86
C GLU A 6 -5.43 -5.96 -1.34
N ILE A 7 -5.75 -4.79 -0.77
CA ILE A 7 -4.81 -3.92 -0.06
C ILE A 7 -4.93 -4.20 1.45
N HIS A 8 -3.88 -4.78 2.01
CA HIS A 8 -3.81 -5.20 3.41
C HIS A 8 -3.27 -4.10 4.35
N GLY A 9 -2.66 -3.05 3.82
CA GLY A 9 -2.14 -1.95 4.61
C GLY A 9 -1.25 -0.99 3.82
N TYR A 10 -0.78 0.04 4.49
CA TYR A 10 0.23 0.96 3.96
C TYR A 10 1.17 1.42 5.08
N HIS A 11 2.38 1.82 4.71
CA HIS A 11 3.35 2.36 5.67
C HIS A 11 4.39 3.25 4.98
N GLN A 12 5.24 3.88 5.80
CA GLN A 12 6.35 4.73 5.33
C GLN A 12 5.89 5.85 4.37
N LEU A 13 4.74 6.47 4.67
CA LEU A 13 4.28 7.63 3.91
C LEU A 13 5.22 8.82 4.14
N ARG A 14 5.87 9.26 3.09
CA ARG A 14 6.77 10.41 3.06
C ARG A 14 6.25 11.41 2.05
N THR A 15 6.18 12.66 2.45
CA THR A 15 5.86 13.76 1.54
C THR A 15 6.92 14.83 1.64
N ARG A 16 7.28 15.42 0.49
CA ARG A 16 8.16 16.59 0.43
C ARG A 16 7.65 17.56 -0.62
N LYS A 17 7.94 18.84 -0.43
CA LYS A 17 7.55 19.92 -1.34
C LYS A 17 8.80 20.65 -1.84
N ALA A 18 8.85 20.95 -3.14
CA ALA A 18 9.88 21.79 -3.74
C ALA A 18 9.22 22.78 -4.70
N GLY A 19 9.11 24.04 -4.26
CA GLY A 19 8.30 25.04 -4.96
C GLY A 19 6.86 24.56 -5.13
N ASN A 20 6.40 24.50 -6.37
CA ASN A 20 5.04 24.05 -6.71
C ASN A 20 4.91 22.52 -6.83
N PHE A 21 6.01 21.77 -6.79
CA PHE A 21 5.99 20.31 -6.89
C PHE A 21 5.79 19.66 -5.53
N ARG A 22 4.99 18.59 -5.50
CA ARG A 22 4.89 17.68 -4.35
C ARG A 22 5.42 16.32 -4.75
N PHE A 23 6.15 15.68 -3.85
CA PHE A 23 6.58 14.29 -4.03
C PHE A 23 5.99 13.48 -2.89
N ILE A 24 5.27 12.43 -3.25
CA ILE A 24 4.56 11.56 -2.33
C ILE A 24 5.05 10.13 -2.56
N GLU A 25 5.59 9.52 -1.53
CA GLU A 25 6.13 8.16 -1.57
C GLU A 25 5.53 7.36 -0.41
N PHE A 26 5.10 6.13 -0.68
CA PHE A 26 4.61 5.22 0.35
C PHE A 26 4.67 3.78 -0.12
N HIS A 27 4.57 2.87 0.85
CA HIS A 27 4.53 1.43 0.62
C HIS A 27 3.09 0.96 0.83
N ILE A 28 2.65 0.00 0.02
CA ILE A 28 1.40 -0.74 0.24
C ILE A 28 1.71 -2.22 0.45
N LYS A 29 1.04 -2.82 1.44
CA LYS A 29 0.96 -4.26 1.63
C LYS A 29 -0.25 -4.78 0.85
N VAL A 30 -0.05 -5.76 -0.01
CA VAL A 30 -1.12 -6.39 -0.80
C VAL A 30 -1.27 -7.87 -0.50
N ASP A 31 -2.32 -8.50 -1.02
CA ASP A 31 -2.44 -9.95 -1.03
C ASP A 31 -1.16 -10.60 -1.62
N PRO A 32 -0.49 -11.53 -0.90
CA PRO A 32 0.71 -12.20 -1.41
C PRO A 32 0.47 -13.02 -2.69
N GLN A 33 -0.77 -13.37 -3.01
CA GLN A 33 -1.15 -14.07 -4.25
C GLN A 33 -1.56 -13.11 -5.38
N MET A 34 -1.49 -11.79 -5.16
CA MET A 34 -1.82 -10.79 -6.18
C MET A 34 -0.84 -10.88 -7.36
N THR A 35 -1.36 -10.89 -8.59
CA THR A 35 -0.52 -10.85 -9.78
C THR A 35 0.14 -9.47 -9.93
N VAL A 36 1.30 -9.46 -10.59
CA VAL A 36 2.01 -8.21 -10.92
C VAL A 36 1.10 -7.26 -11.73
N GLU A 37 0.33 -7.80 -12.69
CA GLU A 37 -0.63 -7.02 -13.47
C GLU A 37 -1.71 -6.36 -12.62
N ALA A 38 -2.31 -7.09 -11.67
CA ALA A 38 -3.31 -6.54 -10.76
C ALA A 38 -2.73 -5.42 -9.89
N SER A 39 -1.49 -5.59 -9.41
CA SER A 39 -0.80 -4.55 -8.64
C SER A 39 -0.52 -3.30 -9.46
N HIS A 40 -0.19 -3.43 -10.75
CA HIS A 40 -0.09 -2.30 -11.68
C HIS A 40 -1.44 -1.58 -11.88
N GLY A 41 -2.55 -2.33 -11.90
CA GLY A 41 -3.90 -1.74 -11.92
C GLY A 41 -4.17 -0.86 -10.70
N ILE A 42 -3.95 -1.41 -9.50
CA ILE A 42 -4.15 -0.71 -8.23
C ILE A 42 -3.26 0.53 -8.13
N THR A 43 -1.97 0.40 -8.44
CA THR A 43 -1.04 1.54 -8.35
C THR A 43 -1.39 2.64 -9.35
N ARG A 44 -1.84 2.32 -10.57
CA ARG A 44 -2.34 3.32 -11.52
C ARG A 44 -3.54 4.09 -10.97
N GLU A 45 -4.53 3.39 -10.42
CA GLU A 45 -5.71 4.03 -9.83
C GLU A 45 -5.33 4.93 -8.64
N LEU A 46 -4.50 4.43 -7.71
CA LEU A 46 -4.06 5.21 -6.55
C LEU A 46 -3.29 6.47 -6.97
N LYS A 47 -2.37 6.35 -7.93
CA LYS A 47 -1.63 7.50 -8.46
C LYS A 47 -2.57 8.52 -9.09
N SER A 48 -3.52 8.09 -9.93
CA SER A 48 -4.51 8.98 -10.55
C SER A 48 -5.25 9.79 -9.48
N ARG A 49 -5.82 9.11 -8.48
CA ARG A 49 -6.62 9.75 -7.43
C ARG A 49 -5.81 10.75 -6.59
N VAL A 50 -4.54 10.47 -6.33
CA VAL A 50 -3.64 11.40 -5.64
C VAL A 50 -3.32 12.61 -6.51
N MET A 51 -3.03 12.41 -7.80
CA MET A 51 -2.73 13.49 -8.73
C MET A 51 -3.95 14.38 -9.03
N ASP A 52 -5.15 13.80 -9.07
CA ASP A 52 -6.42 14.53 -9.22
C ASP A 52 -6.65 15.48 -8.02
N ARG A 53 -6.26 15.05 -6.81
CA ARG A 53 -6.40 15.86 -5.60
C ARG A 53 -5.27 16.86 -5.41
N TYR A 54 -4.06 16.50 -5.83
CA TYR A 54 -2.85 17.31 -5.68
C TYR A 54 -2.20 17.53 -7.04
N PRO A 55 -2.62 18.59 -7.77
CA PRO A 55 -1.96 18.98 -9.01
C PRO A 55 -0.47 19.20 -8.80
N ALA A 56 0.34 18.80 -9.79
CA ALA A 56 1.81 18.79 -9.76
C ALA A 56 2.44 17.88 -8.67
N ALA A 57 1.73 16.83 -8.26
CA ALA A 57 2.31 15.76 -7.45
C ALA A 57 2.97 14.67 -8.31
N THR A 58 4.18 14.25 -7.91
CA THR A 58 4.81 13.01 -8.36
C THR A 58 4.59 11.95 -7.29
N VAL A 59 4.04 10.80 -7.67
CA VAL A 59 3.67 9.73 -6.74
C VAL A 59 4.46 8.45 -7.02
N THR A 60 5.22 8.00 -6.04
CA THR A 60 5.93 6.72 -6.03
C THR A 60 5.24 5.78 -5.06
N ILE A 61 4.90 4.57 -5.51
CA ILE A 61 4.24 3.56 -4.67
C ILE A 61 5.07 2.29 -4.75
N HIS A 62 5.58 1.85 -3.62
CA HIS A 62 6.24 0.55 -3.50
C HIS A 62 5.19 -0.49 -3.13
N VAL A 63 5.11 -1.57 -3.91
CA VAL A 63 4.17 -2.67 -3.65
C VAL A 63 4.93 -3.81 -3.00
N GLU A 64 4.43 -4.27 -1.86
CA GLU A 64 5.00 -5.37 -1.12
C GLU A 64 3.92 -6.43 -0.84
N PRO A 65 4.21 -7.73 -1.00
CA PRO A 65 3.30 -8.75 -0.50
C PRO A 65 3.20 -8.66 1.02
N CYS A 66 2.00 -8.91 1.55
CA CYS A 66 1.80 -9.12 2.98
C CYS A 66 2.28 -10.54 3.33
N ASP A 67 3.36 -10.64 4.08
CA ASP A 67 3.95 -11.91 4.54
C ASP A 67 3.47 -12.32 5.94
N GLY A 68 2.59 -11.52 6.55
CA GLY A 68 2.10 -11.71 7.90
C GLY A 68 3.12 -11.38 9.00
N HIS A 69 4.35 -10.96 8.67
CA HIS A 69 5.31 -10.48 9.68
C HIS A 69 5.03 -9.02 10.01
N CYS A 70 4.18 -8.80 11.01
CA CYS A 70 3.73 -7.47 11.39
C CYS A 70 4.70 -6.81 12.37
N THR A 71 5.55 -5.90 11.87
CA THR A 71 6.32 -4.96 12.70
C THR A 71 5.43 -3.84 13.23
N GLU A 72 5.91 -3.05 14.20
CA GLU A 72 5.17 -1.88 14.73
C GLU A 72 4.78 -0.88 13.62
N VAL A 73 5.69 -0.65 12.67
CA VAL A 73 5.43 0.24 11.52
C VAL A 73 4.36 -0.33 10.60
N CYS A 74 4.32 -1.65 10.43
CA CYS A 74 3.30 -2.32 9.63
C CYS A 74 1.93 -2.26 10.32
N THR A 75 1.86 -2.57 11.62
CA THR A 75 0.59 -2.62 12.37
C THR A 75 -0.09 -1.26 12.45
N ALA A 76 0.66 -0.16 12.49
CA ALA A 76 0.14 1.20 12.54
C ALA A 76 -0.74 1.58 11.32
N GLY A 77 -0.44 1.03 10.14
CA GLY A 77 -1.21 1.25 8.91
C GLY A 77 -1.85 -0.02 8.33
N CYS A 78 -1.95 -1.08 9.13
CA CYS A 78 -2.51 -2.36 8.70
C CYS A 78 -4.04 -2.31 8.71
N LEU A 79 -4.65 -2.65 7.58
CA LEU A 79 -6.10 -2.71 7.39
C LEU A 79 -6.69 -4.07 7.78
N LEU A 80 -5.84 -5.09 7.99
CA LEU A 80 -6.26 -6.40 8.43
C LEU A 80 -6.52 -6.45 9.93
N SER A 81 -7.52 -7.24 10.33
CA SER A 81 -7.76 -7.59 11.73
C SER A 81 -6.60 -8.43 12.29
N PRO A 82 -6.37 -8.45 13.62
CA PRO A 82 -5.34 -9.29 14.24
C PRO A 82 -5.46 -10.78 13.85
N ALA A 83 -6.67 -11.32 13.78
CA ALA A 83 -6.90 -12.71 13.35
C ALA A 83 -6.47 -12.96 11.90
N ARG A 84 -6.75 -12.02 10.98
CA ARG A 84 -6.33 -12.13 9.58
C ARG A 84 -4.82 -12.01 9.40
N ARG A 85 -4.14 -11.18 10.21
CA ARG A 85 -2.67 -11.08 10.20
C ARG A 85 -2.02 -12.43 10.49
N LEU A 86 -2.47 -13.11 11.55
CA LEU A 86 -1.97 -14.44 11.94
C LEU A 86 -2.24 -15.50 10.88
N GLN A 87 -3.41 -15.45 10.23
CA GLN A 87 -3.75 -16.40 9.17
C GLN A 87 -2.80 -16.27 7.97
N ILE A 88 -2.45 -15.04 7.56
CA ILE A 88 -1.50 -14.83 6.46
C ILE A 88 -0.12 -15.37 6.82
N SER A 89 0.37 -15.14 8.04
CA SER A 89 1.65 -15.69 8.49
C SER A 89 1.71 -17.22 8.38
N GLY A 90 0.57 -17.91 8.53
CA GLY A 90 0.45 -19.35 8.34
C GLY A 90 0.46 -19.80 6.88
N ILE A 91 -0.07 -18.99 5.96
CA ILE A 91 -0.07 -19.27 4.52
C ILE A 91 1.34 -19.17 3.93
N VAL A 92 2.14 -18.18 4.36
CA VAL A 92 3.48 -17.92 3.78
C VAL A 92 4.56 -18.85 4.35
N LYS A 93 4.25 -19.64 5.38
CA LYS A 93 5.17 -20.61 6.00
C LYS A 93 5.03 -22.04 5.46
N GLY A 94 4.07 -22.30 4.57
CA GLY A 94 3.91 -23.57 3.86
C GLY A 94 4.56 -23.53 2.49
#